data_AF-A0A327S225-F1
#
_entry.id   AF-A0A327S225-F1
#
_cell.length_a   1.000
_cell.length_b   1.000
_cell.length_c   1.000
_cell.angle_alpha   90.00
_cell.angle_beta   90.00
_cell.angle_gamma   90.00
#
_symmetry.space_group_name_H-M   'P 1'
#
loop_
_entity.id
_entity.type
_entity.pdbx_description
1 polymer ?
#
loop_
_entity_poly.entity_id
_entity_poly.type
_entity_poly.pdbx_seq_one_letter_code
_entity_poly.pdbx_strand_id
1 'polypeptide(L)'
;TSIEYQVTHGNTATVTGLPAELRGVYDPATGKFTITGIPLMAGLISYTVTASGDCEPAIIHGTINVKPDVTIALTSAVNTAHQEPCINHAITSIEYQVTHGNTATVT
;
A
#
# COMPACT_ATOMS: atom_id res chain seq x y z
N THR A 1 6.74 -2.88 -7.17
CA THR A 1 7.51 -1.81 -7.84
C THR A 1 8.63 -1.37 -6.92
N SER A 2 9.77 -0.95 -7.45
CA SER A 2 10.90 -0.43 -6.66
C SER A 2 10.94 1.10 -6.71
N ILE A 3 11.48 1.72 -5.68
CA ILE A 3 11.88 3.13 -5.69
C ILE A 3 13.40 3.18 -5.75
N GLU A 4 13.94 4.00 -6.63
CA GLU A 4 15.36 4.03 -6.93
C GLU A 4 15.91 5.45 -6.82
N TYR A 5 17.07 5.58 -6.17
CA TYR A 5 17.81 6.83 -6.03
C TYR A 5 19.24 6.62 -6.51
N GLN A 6 19.78 7.64 -7.19
CA GLN A 6 21.20 7.67 -7.54
C GLN A 6 21.96 8.48 -6.51
N VAL A 7 22.93 7.85 -5.84
CA VAL A 7 23.89 8.52 -4.98
C VAL A 7 25.11 8.85 -5.84
N THR A 8 25.51 10.12 -5.85
CA THR A 8 26.74 10.58 -6.52
C THR A 8 27.70 11.11 -5.47
N HIS A 9 28.99 10.77 -5.59
CA HIS A 9 30.04 11.19 -4.65
C HIS A 9 29.79 10.80 -3.18
N GLY A 10 28.99 9.75 -2.95
CA GLY A 10 28.72 9.18 -1.62
C GLY A 10 29.17 7.72 -1.56
N ASN A 11 29.48 7.26 -0.35
CA ASN A 11 30.04 5.94 -0.08
C ASN A 11 28.99 4.96 0.48
N THR A 12 27.93 5.48 1.10
CA THR A 12 26.84 4.67 1.67
C THR A 12 25.49 5.39 1.57
N ALA A 13 24.40 4.62 1.61
CA ALA A 13 23.06 5.15 1.82
C ALA A 13 22.25 4.26 2.76
N THR A 14 21.47 4.91 3.63
CA THR A 14 20.61 4.26 4.62
C THR A 14 19.21 4.85 4.58
N VAL A 15 18.22 4.10 5.06
CA VAL A 15 16.83 4.56 5.13
C VAL A 15 16.24 4.29 6.51
N THR A 16 15.47 5.25 7.00
CA THR A 16 14.72 5.15 8.27
C THR A 16 13.24 5.49 8.04
N GLY A 17 12.36 4.98 8.90
CA GLY A 17 10.90 5.20 8.80
C GLY A 17 10.16 4.21 7.91
N LEU A 18 10.86 3.24 7.31
CA LEU A 18 10.22 2.13 6.62
C LEU A 18 9.67 1.08 7.61
N PRO A 19 8.49 0.50 7.36
CA PRO A 19 8.02 -0.68 8.08
C PRO A 19 8.89 -1.90 7.75
N ALA A 20 8.84 -2.95 8.59
CA ALA A 20 9.69 -4.14 8.50
C ALA A 20 9.62 -4.87 7.15
N GLU A 21 8.50 -4.73 6.44
CA GLU A 21 8.24 -5.37 5.14
C GLU A 21 8.93 -4.67 3.96
N LEU A 22 9.41 -3.43 4.18
CA LEU A 22 10.15 -2.65 3.19
C LEU A 22 11.61 -2.54 3.62
N ARG A 23 12.53 -2.69 2.65
CA ARG A 23 13.97 -2.57 2.88
C ARG A 23 14.62 -1.70 1.83
N GLY A 24 15.61 -0.93 2.24
CA GLY A 24 16.51 -0.20 1.36
C GLY A 24 17.84 -0.92 1.21
N VAL A 25 18.34 -1.07 -0.01
CA VAL A 25 19.64 -1.67 -0.32
C VAL A 25 20.46 -0.68 -1.13
N TYR A 26 21.66 -0.38 -0.66
CA TYR A 26 22.64 0.42 -1.39
C TYR A 26 23.65 -0.49 -2.10
N ASP A 27 23.85 -0.27 -3.39
CA ASP A 27 24.92 -0.90 -4.16
C ASP A 27 26.06 0.11 -4.38
N PRO A 28 27.22 -0.07 -3.71
CA PRO A 28 28.35 0.85 -3.84
C PRO A 28 29.04 0.76 -5.21
N ALA A 29 28.89 -0.33 -5.96
CA ALA A 29 29.52 -0.47 -7.28
C ALA A 29 28.80 0.38 -8.34
N THR A 30 27.47 0.55 -8.19
CA THR A 30 26.63 1.33 -9.11
C THR A 30 26.20 2.68 -8.54
N GLY A 31 26.40 2.92 -7.24
CA GLY A 31 25.92 4.10 -6.52
C GLY A 31 24.40 4.13 -6.37
N LYS A 32 23.72 3.00 -6.60
CA LYS A 32 22.25 2.94 -6.65
C LYS A 32 21.68 2.52 -5.30
N PHE A 33 20.72 3.30 -4.79
CA PHE A 33 19.95 2.95 -3.61
C PHE A 33 18.53 2.55 -4.01
N THR A 34 18.11 1.36 -3.62
CA THR A 34 16.85 0.76 -4.06
C THR A 34 16.00 0.34 -2.87
N ILE A 35 14.78 0.86 -2.79
CA ILE A 35 13.77 0.45 -1.82
C ILE A 35 12.84 -0.56 -2.47
N THR A 36 12.68 -1.72 -1.82
CA THR A 36 11.84 -2.83 -2.29
C THR A 36 11.06 -3.47 -1.14
N GLY A 37 9.98 -4.15 -1.48
CA GLY A 37 9.14 -4.90 -0.54
C GLY A 37 7.67 -4.82 -0.92
N ILE A 38 6.82 -5.33 -0.03
CA ILE A 38 5.37 -5.34 -0.19
C ILE A 38 4.76 -4.75 1.10
N PRO A 39 4.08 -3.60 1.05
CA PRO A 39 3.44 -3.05 2.24
C PRO A 39 2.24 -3.92 2.65
N LEU A 40 2.15 -4.27 3.94
CA LEU A 40 1.05 -5.07 4.50
C LEU A 40 -0.09 -4.22 5.10
N MET A 41 0.14 -2.93 5.32
CA MET A 41 -0.82 -2.03 5.94
C MET A 41 -1.04 -0.81 5.06
N ALA A 42 -2.31 -0.44 4.91
CA ALA A 42 -2.70 0.80 4.28
C ALA A 42 -2.32 2.01 5.14
N GLY A 43 -2.00 3.11 4.49
CA GLY A 43 -1.62 4.35 5.16
C GLY A 43 -0.50 5.10 4.45
N LEU A 44 -0.20 6.29 4.99
CA LEU A 44 0.90 7.11 4.53
C LEU A 44 2.16 6.75 5.33
N ILE A 45 3.16 6.21 4.64
CA ILE A 45 4.47 5.91 5.22
C ILE A 45 5.43 7.01 4.80
N SER A 46 5.98 7.75 5.76
CA SER A 46 7.07 8.69 5.52
C SER A 46 8.42 8.03 5.81
N TYR A 47 9.37 8.22 4.90
CA TYR A 47 10.72 7.68 5.05
C TYR A 47 11.76 8.75 4.75
N THR A 48 12.94 8.56 5.31
CA THR A 48 14.09 9.45 5.11
C THR A 48 15.26 8.63 4.63
N VAL A 49 15.83 9.00 3.49
CA VAL A 49 17.05 8.42 2.94
C VAL A 49 18.21 9.35 3.26
N THR A 50 19.25 8.80 3.87
CA THR A 50 20.49 9.52 4.19
C THR A 50 21.64 8.90 3.43
N ALA A 51 22.23 9.66 2.51
CA ALA A 51 23.45 9.29 1.80
C ALA A 51 24.65 9.95 2.49
N SER A 52 25.68 9.16 2.79
CA SER A 52 26.89 9.63 3.48
C SER A 52 28.12 9.44 2.60
N GLY A 53 29.06 10.37 2.66
CA GLY A 53 30.35 10.32 1.98
C GLY A 53 31.43 10.94 2.87
N ASP A 54 32.49 11.44 2.26
CA ASP A 54 33.58 12.13 2.99
C ASP A 54 33.23 13.57 3.40
N CYS A 55 32.20 14.13 2.78
CA CYS A 55 31.64 15.46 3.07
C CYS A 55 30.27 15.36 3.77
N GLU A 56 29.61 16.50 3.97
CA GLU A 56 28.28 16.57 4.59
C GLU A 56 27.27 15.61 3.94
N PRO A 57 26.48 14.86 4.74
CA PRO A 57 25.52 13.90 4.22
C PRO A 57 24.36 14.58 3.50
N ALA A 58 23.88 13.93 2.43
CA ALA A 58 22.68 14.34 1.72
C ALA A 58 21.45 13.62 2.29
N ILE A 59 20.38 14.37 2.57
CA ILE A 59 19.14 13.85 3.15
C ILE A 59 17.98 14.12 2.21
N ILE A 60 17.17 13.09 1.96
CA ILE A 60 15.95 13.18 1.15
C ILE A 60 14.79 12.57 1.94
N HIS A 61 13.64 13.24 1.88
CA HIS A 61 12.40 12.73 2.44
C HIS A 61 11.48 12.23 1.32
N GLY A 62 10.84 11.09 1.55
CA GLY A 62 9.89 10.49 0.63
C GLY A 62 8.65 9.99 1.35
N THR A 63 7.60 9.74 0.59
CA THR A 63 6.36 9.14 1.09
C THR A 63 5.89 7.99 0.22
N ILE A 64 5.26 6.99 0.84
CA ILE A 64 4.59 5.87 0.18
C ILE A 64 3.14 5.90 0.64
N ASN A 65 2.21 6.18 -0.26
CA ASN A 65 0.78 6.19 0.04
C ASN A 65 0.18 4.83 -0.35
N VAL A 66 0.04 3.94 0.64
CA VAL A 66 -0.51 2.60 0.44
C VAL A 66 -2.03 2.69 0.55
N LYS A 67 -2.71 2.43 -0.57
CA LYS A 67 -4.17 2.41 -0.60
C LYS A 67 -4.68 1.10 -0.01
N PRO A 68 -5.74 1.14 0.83
CA PRO A 68 -6.38 -0.08 1.31
C PRO A 68 -7.07 -0.83 0.17
N ASP A 69 -7.22 -2.13 0.36
CA ASP A 69 -8.01 -2.97 -0.53
C ASP A 69 -9.50 -2.59 -0.46
N VAL A 70 -10.18 -2.76 -1.59
CA VAL A 70 -11.64 -2.65 -1.67
C VAL A 70 -12.24 -3.88 -1.00
N THR A 71 -13.19 -3.66 -0.10
CA THR A 71 -13.93 -4.77 0.52
C THR A 71 -15.43 -4.62 0.31
N ILE A 72 -16.12 -5.76 0.26
CA ILE A 72 -17.57 -5.84 0.20
C ILE A 72 -18.07 -6.70 1.34
N ALA A 73 -19.05 -6.22 2.08
CA ALA A 73 -19.66 -6.93 3.19
C ALA A 73 -21.18 -6.87 3.09
N LEU A 74 -21.85 -8.00 3.37
CA LEU A 74 -23.30 -8.06 3.48
C LEU A 74 -23.72 -7.31 4.77
N THR A 75 -24.56 -6.29 4.64
CA THR A 75 -25.09 -5.53 5.78
C THR A 75 -26.55 -5.86 6.10
N SER A 76 -27.29 -6.44 5.14
CA SER A 76 -28.60 -7.01 5.42
C SER A 76 -28.50 -8.28 6.30
N ALA A 77 -29.65 -8.76 6.81
CA ALA A 77 -29.71 -9.94 7.67
C ALA A 77 -28.99 -11.17 7.08
N VAL A 78 -28.46 -12.03 7.94
CA VAL A 78 -27.77 -13.27 7.53
C VAL A 78 -28.70 -14.10 6.63
N ASN A 79 -28.15 -14.66 5.54
CA ASN A 79 -28.86 -15.44 4.52
C ASN A 79 -29.79 -14.67 3.58
N THR A 80 -29.91 -13.34 3.64
CA THR A 80 -30.64 -12.60 2.59
C THR A 80 -29.96 -12.69 1.22
N ALA A 81 -28.65 -12.97 1.18
CA ALA A 81 -27.94 -13.25 -0.07
C ALA A 81 -28.45 -14.51 -0.80
N HIS A 82 -29.10 -15.43 -0.08
CA HIS A 82 -29.62 -16.69 -0.61
C HIS A 82 -31.08 -16.87 -0.15
N GLN A 83 -32.03 -16.46 -0.98
CA GLN A 83 -33.47 -16.54 -0.68
C GLN A 83 -34.17 -17.52 -1.62
N GLU A 84 -35.11 -18.29 -1.09
CA GLU A 84 -36.02 -19.15 -1.86
C GLU A 84 -37.47 -18.65 -1.71
N PRO A 85 -37.83 -17.51 -2.34
CA PRO A 85 -39.18 -17.00 -2.28
C PRO A 85 -40.13 -17.87 -3.13
N CYS A 86 -41.36 -18.03 -2.65
CA CYS A 86 -42.44 -18.59 -3.47
C CYS A 86 -42.85 -17.63 -4.58
N ILE A 87 -43.47 -18.14 -5.65
CA ILE A 87 -44.04 -17.28 -6.71
C ILE A 87 -45.00 -16.24 -6.09
N ASN A 88 -44.96 -15.01 -6.62
CA ASN A 88 -45.72 -13.85 -6.14
C ASN A 88 -45.39 -13.36 -4.72
N HIS A 89 -44.28 -13.78 -4.12
CA HIS A 89 -43.81 -13.25 -2.84
C HIS A 89 -42.63 -12.29 -3.05
N ALA A 90 -42.60 -11.21 -2.26
CA ALA A 90 -41.50 -10.24 -2.30
C ALA A 90 -40.22 -10.85 -1.70
N ILE A 91 -39.08 -10.47 -2.26
CA ILE A 91 -37.77 -10.74 -1.64
C ILE A 91 -37.48 -9.74 -0.54
N THR A 92 -36.67 -10.15 0.42
CA THR A 92 -36.04 -9.25 1.38
C THR A 92 -34.93 -8.48 0.67
N SER A 93 -34.79 -7.19 1.00
CA SER A 93 -33.67 -6.37 0.48
C SER A 93 -32.33 -7.01 0.83
N ILE A 94 -31.43 -7.04 -0.15
CA ILE A 94 -30.05 -7.51 0.01
C ILE A 94 -29.16 -6.28 -0.10
N GLU A 95 -28.51 -5.95 1.01
CA GLU A 95 -27.69 -4.75 1.09
C GLU A 95 -26.23 -5.13 1.31
N TYR A 96 -25.36 -4.51 0.51
CA TYR A 96 -23.92 -4.64 0.63
C TYR A 96 -23.31 -3.27 0.87
N GLN A 97 -22.36 -3.22 1.79
CA GLN A 97 -21.49 -2.07 1.97
C GLN A 97 -20.19 -2.32 1.23
N VAL A 98 -19.87 -1.42 0.29
CA VAL A 98 -18.55 -1.34 -0.34
C VAL A 98 -17.73 -0.31 0.41
N THR A 99 -16.52 -0.69 0.84
CA THR A 99 -15.55 0.23 1.44
C THR A 99 -14.33 0.38 0.55
N HIS A 100 -13.76 1.58 0.49
CA HIS A 100 -12.62 1.97 -0.36
C HIS A 100 -12.84 1.81 -1.88
N GLY A 101 -14.00 1.34 -2.33
CA GLY A 101 -14.41 1.30 -3.73
C GLY A 101 -15.25 2.51 -4.13
N ASN A 102 -15.22 2.84 -5.43
CA ASN A 102 -15.98 3.98 -5.99
C ASN A 102 -17.26 3.54 -6.73
N THR A 103 -17.29 2.31 -7.23
CA THR A 103 -18.37 1.79 -8.08
C THR A 103 -18.66 0.34 -7.74
N ALA A 104 -19.95 -0.02 -7.77
CA ALA A 104 -20.42 -1.39 -7.66
C ALA A 104 -21.29 -1.70 -8.89
N THR A 105 -21.09 -2.86 -9.50
CA THR A 105 -21.85 -3.31 -10.67
C THR A 105 -22.40 -4.71 -10.42
N VAL A 106 -23.66 -4.92 -10.76
CA VAL A 106 -24.32 -6.23 -10.73
C VAL A 106 -24.37 -6.76 -12.16
N THR A 107 -23.96 -8.00 -12.37
CA THR A 107 -23.94 -8.69 -13.68
C THR A 107 -24.77 -9.95 -13.66
#